data_AF-A0A0R1GRY9-F1
#
_entry.id   AF-A0A0R1GRY9-F1
#
_cell.length_a   1.000
_cell.length_b   1.000
_cell.length_c   1.000
_cell.angle_alpha   90.00
_cell.angle_beta   90.00
_cell.angle_gamma   90.00
#
_symmetry.space_group_name_H-M   'P 1'
#
loop_
_entity.id
_entity.type
_entity.pdbx_description
1 polymer ?
#
loop_
_entity_poly.entity_id
_entity_poly.type
_entity_poly.pdbx_seq_one_letter_code
_entity_poly.pdbx_strand_id
1 'polypeptide(L)'
;MTTIMAFLKNKTVQQLFIFTFFQNLLWWVAGSTAATGTPLATNIKVYLGGYGMLVAAGYFLILKRHFQSRIGPIFVVAAATLGLLAAPHDHMLQLFAILLCVFLVLACVPQLGLQSAYGLVVFSFLAGCGVPVILFFLRNHYLAMQFLMPMVPLVASYLVFFEPYYLTKERDWRWTLVTPAILILTLLTLGFSCQIVIAGLLAVAYWWLQPKINDNYRLVTTSVVQLILGLLIFD
;
A
#
# COMPACT_ATOMS: atom_id res chain seq x y z
N MET A 1 -0.79 -32.59 9.12
CA MET A 1 0.21 -31.70 9.76
C MET A 1 1.44 -31.45 8.88
N THR A 2 1.91 -32.42 8.09
CA THR A 2 3.08 -32.30 7.19
C THR A 2 2.91 -31.35 5.99
N THR A 3 1.70 -31.26 5.42
CA THR A 3 1.37 -30.38 4.29
C THR A 3 1.32 -28.88 4.65
N ILE A 4 0.85 -28.53 5.86
CA ILE A 4 0.82 -27.14 6.35
C ILE A 4 2.24 -26.64 6.61
N MET A 5 3.11 -27.49 7.16
CA MET A 5 4.51 -27.15 7.41
C MET A 5 5.30 -27.01 6.10
N ALA A 6 5.01 -27.84 5.10
CA ALA A 6 5.58 -27.70 3.75
C ALA A 6 5.07 -26.42 3.03
N PHE A 7 3.80 -26.07 3.22
CA PHE A 7 3.21 -24.84 2.70
C PHE A 7 3.82 -23.58 3.33
N LEU A 8 4.04 -23.59 4.66
CA LEU A 8 4.73 -22.51 5.38
C LEU A 8 6.24 -22.42 5.05
N LYS A 9 6.86 -23.52 4.60
CA LYS A 9 8.25 -23.53 4.14
C LYS A 9 8.40 -23.05 2.69
N ASN A 10 7.29 -22.85 1.97
CA ASN A 10 7.33 -22.29 0.63
C ASN A 10 7.75 -20.82 0.70
N LYS A 11 8.88 -20.50 0.06
CA LYS A 11 9.45 -19.14 0.01
C LYS A 11 8.43 -18.09 -0.45
N THR A 12 7.51 -18.44 -1.36
CA THR A 12 6.48 -17.50 -1.83
C THR A 12 5.43 -17.20 -0.78
N VAL A 13 5.05 -18.18 0.04
CA VAL A 13 4.07 -18.01 1.12
C VAL A 13 4.67 -17.16 2.25
N GLN A 14 5.95 -17.39 2.58
CA GLN A 14 6.68 -16.58 3.56
C GLN A 14 6.77 -15.12 3.12
N GLN A 15 7.13 -14.87 1.86
CA GLN A 15 7.20 -13.52 1.31
C GLN A 15 5.83 -12.84 1.31
N LEU A 16 4.76 -13.56 0.92
CA LEU A 16 3.40 -13.05 0.95
C LEU A 16 3.00 -12.65 2.37
N PHE A 17 3.28 -13.50 3.37
CA PHE A 17 2.95 -13.22 4.76
C PHE A 17 3.68 -11.99 5.28
N ILE A 18 5.00 -11.90 5.08
CA ILE A 18 5.84 -10.78 5.55
C ILE A 18 5.34 -9.47 4.93
N PHE A 19 5.12 -9.47 3.63
CA PHE A 19 4.64 -8.30 2.90
C PHE A 19 3.25 -7.86 3.34
N THR A 20 2.32 -8.82 3.48
CA THR A 20 0.96 -8.58 3.94
C THR A 20 0.96 -7.96 5.33
N PHE A 21 1.80 -8.50 6.23
CA PHE A 21 1.93 -8.03 7.60
C PHE A 21 2.47 -6.60 7.65
N PHE A 22 3.58 -6.31 6.96
CA PHE A 22 4.16 -4.97 6.98
C PHE A 22 3.27 -3.92 6.31
N GLN A 23 2.57 -4.26 5.23
CA GLN A 23 1.64 -3.31 4.62
C GLN A 23 0.45 -3.02 5.51
N ASN A 24 -0.10 -4.06 6.15
CA ASN A 24 -1.20 -3.89 7.08
C ASN A 24 -0.77 -2.99 8.24
N LEU A 25 0.42 -3.24 8.81
CA LEU A 25 0.96 -2.44 9.90
C LEU A 25 1.18 -0.98 9.49
N LEU A 26 1.71 -0.73 8.28
CA LEU A 26 1.85 0.61 7.73
C LEU A 26 0.50 1.34 7.64
N TRP A 27 -0.55 0.67 7.16
CA TRP A 27 -1.87 1.26 7.09
C TRP A 27 -2.48 1.56 8.46
N TRP A 28 -2.24 0.70 9.45
CA TRP A 28 -2.67 0.94 10.82
C TRP A 28 -1.95 2.12 11.46
N VAL A 29 -0.63 2.23 11.28
CA VAL A 29 0.17 3.39 11.73
C VAL A 29 -0.41 4.66 11.10
N ALA A 30 -0.49 4.70 9.78
CA ALA A 30 -1.03 5.83 9.03
C ALA A 30 -2.44 6.22 9.50
N GLY A 31 -3.38 5.27 9.60
CA GLY A 31 -4.77 5.49 9.99
C GLY A 31 -4.99 5.81 11.47
N SER A 32 -3.99 5.58 12.33
CA SER A 32 -4.06 5.86 13.77
C SER A 32 -3.46 7.20 14.17
N THR A 33 -2.83 7.90 13.23
CA THR A 33 -2.29 9.24 13.45
C THR A 33 -3.39 10.25 13.78
N ALA A 34 -3.09 11.22 14.64
CA ALA A 34 -4.03 12.25 15.11
C ALA A 34 -5.36 11.69 15.67
N ALA A 35 -5.32 10.49 16.25
CA ALA A 35 -6.46 9.83 16.84
C ALA A 35 -7.02 10.57 18.07
N THR A 36 -8.09 11.33 17.87
CA THR A 36 -8.78 12.07 18.94
C THR A 36 -10.16 11.48 19.26
N GLY A 37 -10.69 10.63 18.39
CA GLY A 37 -12.02 10.04 18.51
C GLY A 37 -12.09 8.73 19.31
N THR A 38 -13.31 8.19 19.40
CA THR A 38 -13.67 7.03 20.20
C THR A 38 -12.95 5.75 19.74
N PRO A 39 -12.65 4.82 20.66
CA PRO A 39 -12.04 3.54 20.27
C PRO A 39 -12.97 2.76 19.34
N LEU A 40 -12.43 2.28 18.21
CA LEU A 40 -13.18 1.42 17.29
C LEU A 40 -13.70 0.17 18.01
N ALA A 41 -14.95 -0.19 17.71
CA ALA A 41 -15.52 -1.45 18.16
C ALA A 41 -14.68 -2.65 17.69
N THR A 42 -14.55 -3.67 18.54
CA THR A 42 -13.70 -4.85 18.28
C THR A 42 -14.05 -5.54 16.96
N ASN A 43 -15.33 -5.63 16.62
CA ASN A 43 -15.79 -6.26 15.38
C ASN A 43 -15.30 -5.51 14.14
N ILE A 44 -15.35 -4.17 14.17
CA ILE A 44 -14.89 -3.31 13.07
C ILE A 44 -13.38 -3.47 12.88
N LYS A 45 -12.60 -3.53 13.98
CA LYS A 45 -11.15 -3.77 13.91
C LYS A 45 -10.81 -5.09 13.24
N VAL A 46 -11.57 -6.15 13.55
CA VAL A 46 -11.39 -7.48 12.94
C VAL A 46 -11.69 -7.44 11.44
N TYR A 47 -12.82 -6.85 11.04
CA TYR A 47 -13.16 -6.74 9.61
C TYR A 47 -12.17 -5.89 8.83
N LEU A 48 -11.72 -4.78 9.40
CA LEU A 48 -10.79 -3.86 8.75
C LEU A 48 -9.36 -4.40 8.69
N GLY A 49 -8.93 -5.09 9.75
CA GLY A 49 -7.69 -5.85 9.76
C GLY A 49 -7.69 -6.94 8.70
N GLY A 50 -8.79 -7.72 8.61
CA GLY A 50 -8.98 -8.73 7.58
C GLY A 50 -9.03 -8.15 6.17
N TYR A 51 -9.75 -7.04 5.96
CA TYR A 51 -9.77 -6.29 4.71
C TYR A 51 -8.35 -5.90 4.28
N GLY A 52 -7.60 -5.23 5.15
CA GLY A 52 -6.22 -4.86 4.86
C GLY A 52 -5.35 -6.08 4.55
N MET A 53 -5.43 -7.17 5.31
CA MET A 53 -4.63 -8.37 5.03
C MET A 53 -4.98 -8.99 3.68
N LEU A 54 -6.26 -9.08 3.33
CA LEU A 54 -6.70 -9.67 2.05
C LEU A 54 -6.37 -8.76 0.86
N VAL A 55 -6.56 -7.45 0.97
CA VAL A 55 -6.07 -6.50 -0.03
C VAL A 55 -4.57 -6.66 -0.19
N ALA A 56 -3.84 -6.76 0.92
CA ALA A 56 -2.39 -6.83 0.90
C ALA A 56 -1.83 -8.10 0.24
N ALA A 57 -2.43 -9.23 0.56
CA ALA A 57 -2.14 -10.49 -0.11
C ALA A 57 -2.54 -10.46 -1.59
N GLY A 58 -3.69 -9.84 -1.91
CA GLY A 58 -4.19 -9.68 -3.27
C GLY A 58 -3.22 -8.91 -4.14
N TYR A 59 -2.82 -7.71 -3.72
CA TYR A 59 -1.90 -6.88 -4.51
C TYR A 59 -0.49 -7.50 -4.60
N PHE A 60 0.01 -8.18 -3.57
CA PHE A 60 1.25 -8.97 -3.65
C PHE A 60 1.21 -10.00 -4.78
N LEU A 61 0.14 -10.80 -4.82
CA LEU A 61 0.00 -11.89 -5.79
C LEU A 61 -0.16 -11.37 -7.21
N ILE A 62 -0.86 -10.24 -7.37
CA ILE A 62 -1.04 -9.57 -8.66
C ILE A 62 0.31 -9.05 -9.16
N LEU A 63 1.03 -8.27 -8.36
CA LEU A 63 2.30 -7.68 -8.76
C LEU A 63 3.42 -8.72 -8.96
N LYS A 64 3.51 -9.74 -8.09
CA LYS A 64 4.53 -10.79 -8.20
C LYS A 64 4.41 -11.61 -9.49
N ARG A 65 3.18 -11.75 -10.02
CA ARG A 65 2.92 -12.45 -11.29
C ARG A 65 2.66 -11.49 -12.45
N HIS A 66 3.11 -10.23 -12.35
CA HIS A 66 2.93 -9.21 -13.39
C HIS A 66 1.48 -9.17 -13.93
N PHE A 67 0.50 -9.07 -13.02
CA PHE A 67 -0.93 -8.95 -13.31
C PHE A 67 -1.60 -10.18 -13.95
N GLN A 68 -0.89 -11.31 -14.11
CA GLN A 68 -1.45 -12.56 -14.65
C GLN A 68 -1.96 -13.52 -13.55
N SER A 69 -2.09 -13.07 -12.31
CA SER A 69 -2.51 -13.92 -11.20
C SER A 69 -4.02 -14.20 -11.23
N ARG A 70 -4.42 -15.47 -11.31
CA ARG A 70 -5.82 -15.89 -11.14
C ARG A 70 -6.29 -15.87 -9.68
N ILE A 71 -5.36 -16.01 -8.73
CA ILE A 71 -5.68 -16.12 -7.31
C ILE A 71 -5.79 -14.73 -6.67
N GLY A 72 -5.00 -13.75 -7.12
CA GLY A 72 -5.00 -12.39 -6.58
C GLY A 72 -6.39 -11.73 -6.56
N PRO A 73 -7.13 -11.70 -7.69
CA PRO A 73 -8.48 -11.15 -7.74
C PRO A 73 -9.46 -11.78 -6.74
N ILE A 74 -9.33 -13.08 -6.45
CA ILE A 74 -10.20 -13.78 -5.49
C ILE A 74 -10.00 -13.22 -4.09
N PHE A 75 -8.74 -13.00 -3.68
CA PHE A 75 -8.42 -12.36 -2.40
C PHE A 75 -8.95 -10.93 -2.32
N VAL A 76 -8.85 -10.18 -3.43
CA VAL A 76 -9.35 -8.81 -3.51
C VAL A 76 -10.88 -8.74 -3.41
N VAL A 77 -11.61 -9.67 -4.04
CA VAL A 77 -13.08 -9.77 -3.91
C VAL A 77 -13.47 -10.16 -2.49
N ALA A 78 -12.76 -11.10 -1.87
CA ALA A 78 -12.96 -11.43 -0.46
C ALA A 78 -12.61 -10.26 0.48
N ALA A 79 -11.66 -9.40 0.10
CA ALA A 79 -11.40 -8.17 0.82
C ALA A 79 -12.59 -7.21 0.71
N ALA A 80 -13.16 -7.03 -0.49
CA ALA A 80 -14.29 -6.15 -0.70
C ALA A 80 -15.48 -6.49 0.21
N THR A 81 -15.77 -7.78 0.42
CA THR A 81 -16.84 -8.20 1.35
C THR A 81 -16.53 -7.81 2.79
N LEU A 82 -15.29 -7.96 3.25
CA LEU A 82 -14.88 -7.50 4.58
C LEU A 82 -14.90 -5.97 4.71
N GLY A 83 -14.53 -5.25 3.65
CA GLY A 83 -14.62 -3.78 3.60
C GLY A 83 -16.05 -3.28 3.73
N LEU A 84 -17.01 -3.95 3.08
CA LEU A 84 -18.44 -3.67 3.24
C LEU A 84 -18.94 -3.89 4.67
N LEU A 85 -18.51 -5.00 5.29
CA LEU A 85 -18.88 -5.35 6.67
C LEU A 85 -18.23 -4.44 7.72
N ALA A 86 -17.10 -3.80 7.40
CA ALA A 86 -16.41 -2.91 8.33
C ALA A 86 -17.17 -1.58 8.54
N ALA A 87 -17.93 -1.12 7.54
CA ALA A 87 -18.66 0.16 7.58
C ALA A 87 -20.12 -0.02 7.11
N PRO A 88 -20.97 -0.77 7.82
CA PRO A 88 -22.29 -1.18 7.33
C PRO A 88 -23.25 0.00 7.08
N HIS A 89 -23.08 1.11 7.79
CA HIS A 89 -23.98 2.27 7.72
C HIS A 89 -23.39 3.46 6.94
N ASP A 90 -22.13 3.37 6.48
CA ASP A 90 -21.44 4.46 5.77
C ASP A 90 -21.16 4.08 4.31
N HIS A 91 -22.11 4.40 3.44
CA HIS A 91 -22.05 4.05 2.00
C HIS A 91 -20.82 4.66 1.29
N MET A 92 -20.35 5.82 1.72
CA MET A 92 -19.14 6.45 1.14
C MET A 92 -17.88 5.65 1.46
N LEU A 93 -17.76 5.13 2.69
CA LEU A 93 -16.61 4.30 3.09
C LEU A 93 -16.63 2.95 2.39
N GLN A 94 -17.82 2.36 2.26
CA GLN A 94 -18.03 1.14 1.49
C GLN A 94 -17.58 1.30 0.04
N LEU A 95 -17.98 2.40 -0.61
CA LEU A 95 -17.59 2.69 -1.99
C LEU A 95 -16.08 2.87 -2.11
N PHE A 96 -15.45 3.55 -1.16
CA PHE A 96 -14.00 3.73 -1.16
C PHE A 96 -13.23 2.42 -0.96
N ALA A 97 -13.72 1.53 -0.08
CA ALA A 97 -13.16 0.19 0.11
C ALA A 97 -13.27 -0.68 -1.16
N ILE A 98 -14.44 -0.63 -1.80
CA ILE A 98 -14.68 -1.36 -3.05
C ILE A 98 -13.84 -0.78 -4.19
N LEU A 99 -13.61 0.53 -4.24
CA LEU A 99 -12.91 1.20 -5.34
C LEU A 99 -11.49 0.65 -5.51
N LEU A 100 -10.74 0.48 -4.41
CA LEU A 100 -9.41 -0.15 -4.45
C LEU A 100 -9.49 -1.60 -4.95
N CYS A 101 -10.49 -2.35 -4.50
CA CYS A 101 -10.69 -3.73 -4.92
C CYS A 101 -11.02 -3.85 -6.40
N VAL A 102 -11.96 -3.03 -6.89
CA VAL A 102 -12.36 -2.98 -8.30
C VAL A 102 -11.17 -2.60 -9.16
N PHE A 103 -10.41 -1.56 -8.76
CA PHE A 103 -9.21 -1.17 -9.48
C PHE A 103 -8.21 -2.32 -9.63
N LEU A 104 -7.93 -3.05 -8.54
CA LEU A 104 -7.00 -4.18 -8.57
C LEU A 104 -7.49 -5.34 -9.46
N VAL A 105 -8.81 -5.61 -9.48
CA VAL A 105 -9.40 -6.62 -10.38
C VAL A 105 -9.30 -6.15 -11.83
N LEU A 106 -9.61 -4.89 -12.12
CA LEU A 106 -9.51 -4.31 -13.46
C LEU A 106 -8.07 -4.23 -13.95
N ALA A 107 -7.08 -3.99 -13.07
CA ALA A 107 -5.66 -3.97 -13.43
C ALA A 107 -5.16 -5.33 -13.96
N CYS A 108 -5.82 -6.43 -13.59
CA CYS A 108 -5.55 -7.76 -14.15
C CYS A 108 -6.08 -7.94 -15.59
N VAL A 109 -6.93 -7.02 -16.09
CA VAL A 109 -7.44 -7.04 -17.47
C VAL A 109 -6.49 -6.24 -18.37
N PRO A 110 -5.68 -6.87 -19.23
CA PRO A 110 -4.64 -6.19 -20.00
C PRO A 110 -5.21 -5.17 -21.00
N GLN A 111 -6.45 -5.36 -21.46
CA GLN A 111 -7.12 -4.49 -22.44
C GLN A 111 -7.40 -3.08 -21.90
N LEU A 112 -7.43 -2.89 -20.57
CA LEU A 112 -7.77 -1.60 -19.96
C LEU A 112 -6.58 -0.64 -19.88
N GLY A 113 -5.36 -1.06 -20.25
CA GLY A 113 -4.18 -0.18 -20.22
C GLY A 113 -3.78 0.31 -18.83
N LEU A 114 -4.31 -0.30 -17.76
CA LEU A 114 -4.03 0.04 -16.36
C LEU A 114 -2.63 -0.41 -15.90
N GLN A 115 -1.93 -1.19 -16.70
CA GLN A 115 -0.53 -1.57 -16.48
C GLN A 115 0.42 -0.50 -17.06
N SER A 116 0.21 0.75 -16.65
CA SER A 116 0.89 1.93 -17.19
C SER A 116 1.16 2.96 -16.10
N ALA A 117 1.81 4.07 -16.46
CA ALA A 117 2.04 5.20 -15.54
C ALA A 117 0.73 5.71 -14.91
N TYR A 118 -0.37 5.72 -15.66
CA TYR A 118 -1.68 6.13 -15.15
C TYR A 118 -2.17 5.18 -14.05
N GLY A 119 -2.10 3.87 -14.27
CA GLY A 119 -2.49 2.89 -13.26
C GLY A 119 -1.58 2.91 -12.04
N LEU A 120 -0.29 3.20 -12.20
CA LEU A 120 0.61 3.41 -11.06
C LEU A 120 0.12 4.57 -10.19
N VAL A 121 -0.20 5.73 -10.78
CA VAL A 121 -0.72 6.89 -10.03
C VAL A 121 -2.00 6.53 -9.30
N VAL A 122 -2.98 5.94 -9.99
CA VAL A 122 -4.26 5.55 -9.36
C VAL A 122 -4.03 4.52 -8.24
N PHE A 123 -3.18 3.52 -8.48
CA PHE A 123 -2.80 2.54 -7.46
C PHE A 123 -2.18 3.20 -6.24
N SER A 124 -1.24 4.13 -6.43
CA SER A 124 -0.57 4.81 -5.34
C SER A 124 -1.52 5.64 -4.49
N PHE A 125 -2.48 6.33 -5.11
CA PHE A 125 -3.53 7.06 -4.39
C PHE A 125 -4.45 6.11 -3.63
N LEU A 126 -4.95 5.06 -4.28
CA LEU A 126 -5.89 4.12 -3.66
C LEU A 126 -5.22 3.27 -2.57
N ALA A 127 -3.98 2.84 -2.75
CA ALA A 127 -3.25 2.05 -1.75
C ALA A 127 -2.70 2.93 -0.62
N GLY A 128 -2.27 4.15 -0.92
CA GLY A 128 -1.79 5.11 0.08
C GLY A 128 -2.90 5.66 0.97
N CYS A 129 -4.05 6.02 0.38
CA CYS A 129 -5.16 6.60 1.13
C CYS A 129 -6.23 5.58 1.51
N GLY A 130 -6.44 4.50 0.75
CA GLY A 130 -7.56 3.55 0.87
C GLY A 130 -7.86 3.11 2.30
N VAL A 131 -6.98 2.29 2.85
CA VAL A 131 -7.15 1.72 4.20
C VAL A 131 -6.97 2.79 5.30
N PRO A 132 -5.95 3.68 5.24
CA PRO A 132 -5.75 4.69 6.28
C PRO A 132 -6.91 5.68 6.44
N VAL A 133 -7.53 6.13 5.34
CA VAL A 133 -8.67 7.06 5.37
C VAL A 133 -9.89 6.39 6.00
N ILE A 134 -10.17 5.13 5.65
CA ILE A 134 -11.28 4.37 6.24
C ILE A 134 -11.06 4.21 7.75
N LEU A 135 -9.83 3.85 8.15
CA LEU A 135 -9.43 3.74 9.56
C LEU A 135 -9.64 5.04 10.33
N PHE A 136 -9.15 6.16 9.78
CA PHE A 136 -9.24 7.46 10.44
C PHE A 136 -10.68 7.96 10.53
N PHE A 137 -11.46 7.82 9.45
CA PHE A 137 -12.85 8.27 9.40
C PHE A 137 -13.75 7.47 10.35
N LEU A 138 -13.59 6.15 10.42
CA LEU A 138 -14.35 5.32 11.38
C LEU A 138 -14.03 5.66 12.85
N ARG A 139 -12.87 6.26 13.11
CA ARG A 139 -12.46 6.66 14.47
C ARG A 139 -12.95 8.05 14.84
N ASN A 140 -12.77 9.01 13.93
CA ASN A 140 -12.94 10.43 14.22
C ASN A 140 -14.24 10.99 13.65
N HIS A 141 -14.91 10.31 12.72
CA HIS A 141 -16.11 10.78 12.00
C HIS A 141 -15.92 12.07 11.17
N TYR A 142 -14.67 12.52 10.99
CA TYR A 142 -14.29 13.61 10.10
C TYR A 142 -12.90 13.34 9.50
N LEU A 143 -12.52 14.13 8.50
CA LEU A 143 -11.19 14.10 7.88
C LEU A 143 -10.43 15.40 8.22
N ALA A 144 -9.38 15.29 9.01
CA ALA A 144 -8.56 16.43 9.41
C ALA A 144 -7.50 16.75 8.35
N MET A 145 -7.22 18.03 8.10
CA MET A 145 -6.10 18.42 7.23
C MET A 145 -4.75 17.95 7.78
N GLN A 146 -4.61 17.89 9.12
CA GLN A 146 -3.44 17.36 9.80
C GLN A 146 -3.20 15.87 9.52
N PHE A 147 -4.25 15.11 9.21
CA PHE A 147 -4.15 13.72 8.78
C PHE A 147 -3.83 13.62 7.28
N LEU A 148 -4.41 14.48 6.45
CA LEU A 148 -4.23 14.47 4.99
C LEU A 148 -2.81 14.89 4.56
N MET A 149 -2.18 15.85 5.25
CA MET A 149 -0.83 16.31 4.91
C MET A 149 0.21 15.18 4.84
N PRO A 150 0.37 14.32 5.86
CA PRO A 150 1.31 13.19 5.82
C PRO A 150 0.86 12.03 4.90
N MET A 151 -0.40 11.98 4.47
CA MET A 151 -0.81 11.02 3.43
C MET A 151 -0.17 11.33 2.06
N VAL A 152 0.14 12.60 1.76
CA VAL A 152 0.73 12.99 0.47
C VAL A 152 2.09 12.30 0.23
N PRO A 153 3.09 12.41 1.14
CA PRO A 153 4.34 11.68 0.98
C PRO A 153 4.16 10.17 1.11
N LEU A 154 3.17 9.68 1.85
CA LEU A 154 2.83 8.26 1.86
C LEU A 154 2.39 7.80 0.46
N VAL A 155 1.47 8.50 -0.22
CA VAL A 155 1.06 8.20 -1.60
C VAL A 155 2.26 8.28 -2.55
N ALA A 156 3.10 9.31 -2.43
CA ALA A 156 4.31 9.43 -3.23
C ALA A 156 5.29 8.26 -3.01
N SER A 157 5.32 7.67 -1.81
CA SER A 157 6.11 6.46 -1.56
C SER A 157 5.59 5.28 -2.38
N TYR A 158 4.27 5.10 -2.53
CA TYR A 158 3.77 4.04 -3.40
C TYR A 158 4.18 4.26 -4.86
N LEU A 159 4.24 5.52 -5.31
CA LEU A 159 4.68 5.86 -6.67
C LEU A 159 6.11 5.39 -6.92
N VAL A 160 7.04 5.72 -6.02
CA VAL A 160 8.47 5.34 -6.14
C VAL A 160 8.67 3.84 -6.04
N PHE A 161 8.07 3.23 -5.02
CA PHE A 161 8.41 1.86 -4.65
C PHE A 161 7.78 0.83 -5.60
N PHE A 162 6.62 1.15 -6.20
CA PHE A 162 5.91 0.23 -7.10
C PHE A 162 6.10 0.54 -8.59
N GLU A 163 6.81 1.62 -8.92
CA GLU A 163 7.15 1.99 -10.30
C GLU A 163 7.66 0.83 -11.18
N PRO A 164 8.63 0.00 -10.77
CA PRO A 164 9.18 -1.05 -11.64
C PRO A 164 8.19 -2.16 -12.00
N TYR A 165 7.08 -2.29 -11.26
CA TYR A 165 6.07 -3.30 -11.55
C TYR A 165 5.05 -2.84 -12.59
N TYR A 166 4.81 -1.53 -12.70
CA TYR A 166 3.91 -0.94 -13.69
C TYR A 166 4.65 -0.45 -14.95
N LEU A 167 5.90 -0.03 -14.81
CA LEU A 167 6.72 0.51 -15.88
C LEU A 167 7.87 -0.47 -16.19
N THR A 168 7.57 -1.49 -16.99
CA THR A 168 8.51 -2.57 -17.35
C THR A 168 9.28 -2.31 -18.65
N LYS A 169 8.95 -1.26 -19.40
CA LYS A 169 9.65 -0.90 -20.64
C LYS A 169 11.01 -0.28 -20.31
N GLU A 170 12.02 -0.58 -21.13
CA GLU A 170 13.32 0.11 -21.09
C GLU A 170 13.08 1.61 -21.22
N ARG A 171 13.35 2.33 -20.14
CA ARG A 171 13.17 3.77 -20.04
C ARG A 171 14.49 4.38 -19.65
N ASP A 172 14.78 5.54 -20.19
CA ASP A 172 15.97 6.29 -19.78
C ASP A 172 15.97 6.47 -18.26
N TRP A 173 17.14 6.25 -17.66
CA TRP A 173 17.36 6.38 -16.22
C TRP A 173 16.92 7.77 -15.67
N ARG A 174 16.87 8.79 -16.53
CA ARG A 174 16.42 10.14 -16.16
C ARG A 174 14.95 10.19 -15.77
N TRP A 175 14.11 9.37 -16.41
CA TRP A 175 12.69 9.35 -16.12
C TRP A 175 12.37 8.58 -14.83
N THR A 176 13.24 7.66 -14.39
CA THR A 176 13.10 7.01 -13.08
C THR A 176 13.43 7.94 -11.91
N LEU A 177 14.01 9.12 -12.15
CA LEU A 177 14.22 10.16 -11.12
C LEU A 177 12.94 10.95 -10.81
N VAL A 178 11.92 10.89 -11.66
CA VAL A 178 10.70 11.70 -11.47
C VAL A 178 9.95 11.28 -10.21
N THR A 179 9.76 9.97 -9.98
CA THR A 179 9.06 9.47 -8.81
C THR A 179 9.78 9.83 -7.49
N PRO A 180 11.11 9.61 -7.31
CA PRO A 180 11.78 9.98 -6.07
C PRO A 180 11.85 11.49 -5.89
N ALA A 181 11.95 12.28 -6.97
CA ALA A 181 11.85 13.73 -6.88
C ALA A 181 10.49 14.18 -6.33
N ILE A 182 9.39 13.59 -6.79
CA ILE A 182 8.04 13.85 -6.24
C ILE A 182 8.00 13.51 -4.75
N LEU A 183 8.51 12.34 -4.35
CA LEU A 183 8.54 11.95 -2.94
C LEU A 183 9.33 12.94 -2.08
N ILE A 184 10.52 13.36 -2.51
CA ILE A 184 11.33 14.36 -1.77
C ILE A 184 10.58 15.68 -1.65
N LEU A 185 9.97 16.18 -2.74
CA LEU A 185 9.19 17.41 -2.71
C LEU A 185 8.01 17.32 -1.75
N THR A 186 7.31 16.18 -1.72
CA THR A 186 6.19 15.96 -0.79
C THR A 186 6.66 15.83 0.66
N LEU A 187 7.84 15.26 0.90
CA LEU A 187 8.43 15.18 2.24
C LEU A 187 8.75 16.57 2.79
N LEU A 188 9.23 17.49 1.95
CA LEU A 188 9.53 18.87 2.35
C LEU A 188 8.28 19.65 2.79
N THR A 189 7.07 19.22 2.42
CA THR A 189 5.82 19.86 2.88
C THR A 189 5.50 19.60 4.35
N LEU A 190 6.12 18.59 4.99
CA LEU A 190 5.91 18.25 6.40
C LEU A 190 6.78 19.08 7.36
N GLY A 191 7.55 20.05 6.86
CA GLY A 191 8.50 20.84 7.62
C GLY A 191 9.89 20.21 7.63
N PHE A 192 10.92 20.96 8.02
CA PHE A 192 12.29 20.43 8.03
C PHE A 192 12.62 19.77 9.38
N SER A 193 12.73 18.44 9.40
CA SER A 193 13.12 17.66 10.59
C SER A 193 14.22 16.65 10.25
N CYS A 194 14.96 16.20 11.28
CA CYS A 194 15.97 15.15 11.11
C CYS A 194 15.36 13.85 10.55
N GLN A 195 14.14 13.50 10.97
CA GLN A 195 13.41 12.33 10.45
C GLN A 195 13.14 12.45 8.95
N ILE A 196 12.75 13.64 8.47
CA ILE A 196 12.45 13.88 7.06
C ILE A 196 13.73 13.81 6.20
N VAL A 197 14.86 14.27 6.72
CA VAL A 197 16.18 14.10 6.07
C VAL A 197 16.52 12.61 5.96
N ILE A 198 16.34 11.84 7.05
CA ILE A 198 16.57 10.39 7.04
C ILE A 198 15.62 9.69 6.07
N ALA A 199 14.34 10.06 6.03
CA ALA A 199 13.35 9.52 5.10
C ALA A 199 13.72 9.79 3.64
N GLY A 200 14.19 11.00 3.33
CA GLY A 200 14.69 11.37 2.02
C GLY A 200 15.93 10.54 1.61
N LEU A 201 16.90 10.39 2.51
CA LEU A 201 18.08 9.55 2.27
C LEU A 201 17.69 8.09 2.06
N LEU A 202 16.75 7.57 2.84
CA LEU A 202 16.24 6.20 2.71
C LEU A 202 15.56 5.99 1.34
N ALA A 203 14.75 6.96 0.88
CA ALA A 203 14.11 6.91 -0.41
C ALA A 203 15.12 6.88 -1.58
N VAL A 204 16.13 7.75 -1.53
CA VAL A 204 17.20 7.81 -2.55
C VAL A 204 18.04 6.54 -2.53
N ALA A 205 18.43 6.07 -1.35
CA ALA A 205 19.19 4.84 -1.19
C ALA A 205 18.42 3.64 -1.71
N TYR A 206 17.12 3.55 -1.39
CA TYR A 206 16.25 2.49 -1.88
C TYR A 206 16.12 2.52 -3.40
N TRP A 207 15.84 3.69 -3.98
CA TRP A 207 15.75 3.86 -5.44
C TRP A 207 17.04 3.42 -6.15
N TRP A 208 18.21 3.74 -5.60
CA TRP A 208 19.49 3.29 -6.14
C TRP A 208 19.75 1.78 -6.00
N LEU A 209 19.26 1.18 -4.90
CA LEU A 209 19.39 -0.25 -4.62
C LEU A 209 18.37 -1.09 -5.40
N GLN A 210 17.21 -0.53 -5.73
CA GLN A 210 16.06 -1.23 -6.30
C GLN A 210 16.41 -2.06 -7.56
N PRO A 211 17.22 -1.58 -8.53
CA PRO A 211 17.62 -2.37 -9.69
C PRO A 211 18.57 -3.53 -9.38
N LYS A 212 19.29 -3.46 -8.24
CA LYS A 212 20.28 -4.47 -7.82
C LYS A 212 19.69 -5.58 -6.96
N ILE A 213 18.47 -5.39 -6.45
CA ILE A 213 17.78 -6.38 -5.62
C ILE A 213 17.19 -7.46 -6.51
N ASN A 214 17.37 -8.73 -6.10
CA ASN A 214 16.78 -9.88 -6.78
C ASN A 214 15.24 -9.74 -6.82
N ASP A 215 14.65 -9.93 -8.01
CA ASP A 215 13.20 -9.80 -8.26
C ASP A 215 12.34 -10.55 -7.23
N ASN A 216 12.82 -11.71 -6.78
CA ASN A 216 12.10 -12.53 -5.80
C ASN A 216 11.93 -11.86 -4.43
N TYR A 217 12.88 -11.02 -4.00
CA TYR A 217 12.84 -10.35 -2.69
C TYR A 217 12.43 -8.88 -2.80
N ARG A 218 12.37 -8.33 -4.00
CA ARG A 218 12.11 -6.90 -4.23
C ARG A 218 10.80 -6.43 -3.62
N LEU A 219 9.71 -7.21 -3.69
CA LEU A 219 8.43 -6.84 -3.06
C LEU A 219 8.54 -6.82 -1.53
N VAL A 220 9.24 -7.79 -0.94
CA VAL A 220 9.40 -7.83 0.53
C VAL A 220 10.25 -6.65 1.01
N THR A 221 11.39 -6.39 0.35
CA THR A 221 12.22 -5.22 0.70
C THR A 221 11.47 -3.91 0.49
N THR A 222 10.64 -3.82 -0.55
CA THR A 222 9.70 -2.69 -0.78
C THR A 222 8.84 -2.46 0.47
N SER A 223 8.11 -3.47 0.94
CA SER A 223 7.21 -3.31 2.09
C SER A 223 7.91 -2.96 3.39
N VAL A 224 9.11 -3.52 3.63
CA VAL A 224 9.91 -3.23 4.84
C VAL A 224 10.36 -1.78 4.83
N VAL A 225 10.97 -1.34 3.73
CA VAL A 225 11.50 0.02 3.63
C VAL A 225 10.35 1.04 3.59
N GLN A 226 9.23 0.71 2.95
CA GLN A 226 8.04 1.56 2.95
C GLN A 226 7.42 1.68 4.34
N LEU A 227 7.44 0.61 5.15
CA LEU A 227 7.02 0.69 6.55
C LEU A 227 7.94 1.60 7.37
N ILE A 228 9.27 1.45 7.25
CA ILE A 228 10.23 2.31 7.95
C ILE A 228 10.03 3.78 7.54
N LEU A 229 9.85 4.02 6.24
CA LEU A 229 9.59 5.36 5.71
C LEU A 229 8.25 5.93 6.25
N GLY A 230 7.21 5.09 6.33
CA GLY A 230 5.94 5.48 6.93
C GLY A 230 6.08 5.85 8.41
N LEU A 231 6.80 5.05 9.21
CA LEU A 231 7.07 5.37 10.61
C LEU A 231 7.76 6.74 10.74
N LEU A 232 8.79 7.00 9.92
CA LEU A 232 9.48 8.30 9.91
C LEU A 232 8.61 9.50 9.48
N ILE A 233 7.54 9.26 8.72
CA ILE A 233 6.59 10.30 8.28
C ILE A 233 5.57 10.61 9.38
N PHE A 234 5.18 9.59 10.16
CA PHE A 234 4.06 9.65 11.10
C PHE A 234 4.49 9.80 12.58
N ASP A 235 5.78 9.64 12.88
CA ASP A 235 6.41 9.95 14.18
C ASP A 235 6.66 11.46 14.35
#